data_AF-A0A554A3S8-F1
#
_entry.id   AF-A0A554A3S8-F1
#
_cell.length_a   1.000
_cell.length_b   1.000
_cell.length_c   1.000
_cell.angle_alpha   90.00
_cell.angle_beta   90.00
_cell.angle_gamma   90.00
#
_symmetry.space_group_name_H-M   'P 1'
#
loop_
_entity.id
_entity.type
_entity.pdbx_description
1 polymer ?
#
loop_
_entity_poly.entity_id
_entity_poly.type
_entity_poly.pdbx_seq_one_letter_code
_entity_poly.pdbx_strand_id
1 'polypeptide(L)'
;MKINPYTSVQPSTYRTTNSTHQEESRSSKQSKDKLEISTEAFDMQGIKDVEKARAARVEEIKRQVEAGEYKVNAQKTAEHFYDYWKK
;
A
#
# COMPACT_ATOMS: atom_id res chain seq x y z
N MET A 1 78.75 -26.82 35.05
CA MET A 1 77.89 -25.76 34.50
C MET A 1 77.82 -25.94 32.99
N LYS A 2 76.60 -26.09 32.43
CA LYS A 2 76.34 -26.16 30.99
C LYS A 2 75.15 -25.23 30.72
N ILE A 3 75.39 -24.27 29.83
CA ILE A 3 74.48 -23.21 29.44
C ILE A 3 73.64 -23.73 28.27
N ASN A 4 72.31 -23.65 28.34
CA ASN A 4 71.45 -23.90 27.18
C ASN A 4 70.81 -22.58 26.71
N PRO A 5 70.79 -22.34 25.38
CA PRO A 5 70.66 -21.01 24.78
C PRO A 5 69.22 -20.53 24.63
N TYR A 6 69.09 -19.21 24.45
CA TYR A 6 67.89 -18.51 23.98
C TYR A 6 67.27 -19.21 22.76
N THR A 7 65.99 -19.57 22.86
CA THR A 7 65.16 -19.92 21.70
C THR A 7 64.43 -18.68 21.20
N SER A 8 64.47 -18.47 19.90
CA SER A 8 63.93 -17.32 19.18
C SER A 8 62.52 -17.60 18.63
N VAL A 9 61.68 -16.55 18.70
CA VAL A 9 60.46 -16.19 17.92
C VAL A 9 59.46 -17.28 17.47
N GLN A 10 58.18 -17.01 17.71
CA GLN A 10 57.14 -16.82 16.68
C GLN A 10 55.95 -16.02 17.28
N PRO A 11 55.53 -14.85 16.73
CA PRO A 11 54.25 -14.26 17.11
C PRO A 11 53.11 -15.08 16.48
N SER A 12 52.31 -15.73 17.32
CA SER A 12 51.07 -16.40 16.89
C SER A 12 50.14 -15.36 16.29
N THR A 13 49.88 -15.47 14.97
CA THR A 13 48.83 -14.73 14.29
C THR A 13 47.49 -15.12 14.91
N TYR A 14 46.75 -14.12 15.40
CA TYR A 14 45.46 -14.33 16.06
C TYR A 14 44.53 -15.13 15.16
N ARG A 15 44.17 -16.32 15.63
CA ARG A 15 43.07 -17.12 15.11
C ARG A 15 41.74 -16.39 15.31
N THR A 16 40.98 -16.34 14.23
CA THR A 16 39.51 -16.47 14.14
C THR A 16 38.66 -15.59 15.05
N THR A 17 37.99 -14.59 14.47
CA THR A 17 36.53 -14.45 14.64
C THR A 17 35.93 -14.00 13.32
N ASN A 18 34.84 -14.66 12.93
CA ASN A 18 34.11 -14.42 11.70
C ASN A 18 33.71 -12.93 11.63
N SER A 19 34.27 -12.21 10.68
CA SER A 19 33.85 -10.86 10.34
C SER A 19 32.40 -10.91 9.84
N THR A 20 31.51 -10.48 10.73
CA THR A 20 30.37 -9.65 10.37
C THR A 20 29.19 -10.37 9.72
N HIS A 21 28.65 -11.38 10.40
CA HIS A 21 27.19 -11.55 10.49
C HIS A 21 26.58 -10.40 11.31
N GLN A 22 26.75 -9.15 10.84
CA GLN A 22 26.10 -7.96 11.41
C GLN A 22 25.78 -6.94 10.31
N GLU A 23 25.20 -7.41 9.20
CA GLU A 23 24.41 -6.54 8.31
C GLU A 23 22.90 -6.82 8.41
N GLU A 24 22.43 -7.44 9.50
CA GLU A 24 21.00 -7.73 9.68
C GLU A 24 20.25 -6.79 10.65
N SER A 25 20.89 -5.77 11.22
CA SER A 25 20.23 -4.97 12.28
C SER A 25 20.10 -3.47 12.02
N ARG A 26 20.18 -3.00 10.77
CA ARG A 26 19.96 -1.58 10.45
C ARG A 26 19.11 -1.27 9.22
N SER A 27 18.32 -2.24 8.74
CA SER A 27 17.05 -1.86 8.12
C SER A 27 16.11 -1.52 9.27
N SER A 28 16.09 -0.23 9.61
CA SER A 28 15.00 0.36 10.36
C SER A 28 13.69 -0.28 9.89
N LYS A 29 13.04 -1.06 10.76
CA LYS A 29 11.60 -1.27 10.64
C LYS A 29 10.98 0.12 10.80
N GLN A 30 10.98 0.90 9.72
CA GLN A 30 10.07 2.03 9.58
C GLN A 30 8.72 1.42 9.89
N SER A 31 8.11 1.84 10.99
CA SER A 31 6.72 1.54 11.26
C SER A 31 5.97 1.96 10.01
N LYS A 32 5.53 0.98 9.22
CA LYS A 32 4.69 1.27 8.08
C LYS A 32 3.40 1.80 8.68
N ASP A 33 3.02 3.01 8.31
CA ASP A 33 1.71 3.54 8.65
C ASP A 33 0.67 2.51 8.16
N LYS A 34 -0.06 1.92 9.12
CA LYS A 34 -1.10 0.93 8.84
C LYS A 34 -2.44 1.64 8.95
N LEU A 35 -3.11 1.81 7.81
CA LEU A 35 -4.49 2.28 7.78
C LEU A 35 -5.41 1.05 7.84
N GLU A 36 -6.18 0.92 8.91
CA GLU A 36 -7.25 -0.08 9.02
C GLU A 36 -8.59 0.60 8.76
N ILE A 37 -9.39 0.04 7.85
CA ILE A 37 -10.78 0.46 7.66
C ILE A 37 -11.60 -0.26 8.72
N SER A 38 -12.36 0.48 9.53
CA SER A 38 -13.29 -0.11 10.50
C SER A 38 -14.30 -1.01 9.79
N THR A 39 -14.62 -2.16 10.39
CA THR A 39 -15.69 -3.06 9.90
C THR A 39 -17.03 -2.32 9.79
N GLU A 40 -17.29 -1.40 10.72
CA GLU A 40 -18.48 -0.54 10.69
C GLU A 40 -18.49 0.41 9.49
N ALA A 41 -17.34 0.97 9.12
CA ALA A 41 -17.23 1.84 7.95
C ALA A 41 -17.42 1.08 6.63
N PHE A 42 -16.99 -0.19 6.59
CA PHE A 42 -17.21 -1.08 5.46
C PHE A 42 -18.70 -1.43 5.31
N ASP A 43 -19.38 -1.75 6.43
CA ASP A 43 -20.81 -2.08 6.43
C ASP A 43 -21.67 -0.86 6.08
N MET A 44 -21.31 0.35 6.58
CA MET A 44 -21.98 1.61 6.25
C MET A 44 -21.86 1.99 4.77
N GLN A 45 -20.89 1.45 4.04
CA GLN A 45 -20.66 1.80 2.63
C GLN A 45 -21.83 1.37 1.72
N GLY A 46 -22.71 0.46 2.18
CA GLY A 46 -24.01 0.18 1.54
C GLY A 46 -23.92 -0.27 0.07
N ILE A 47 -22.75 -0.79 -0.34
CA ILE A 47 -22.34 -0.93 -1.74
C ILE A 47 -23.29 -1.82 -2.55
N LYS A 48 -23.81 -2.88 -1.92
CA LYS A 48 -24.50 -3.98 -2.62
C LYS A 48 -25.80 -3.54 -3.31
N ASP A 49 -26.60 -2.70 -2.66
CA ASP A 49 -27.89 -2.27 -3.21
C ASP A 49 -27.73 -1.17 -4.27
N VAL A 50 -26.74 -0.29 -4.07
CA VAL A 50 -26.42 0.80 -4.99
C VAL A 50 -25.87 0.27 -6.32
N GLU A 51 -25.07 -0.80 -6.27
CA GLU A 51 -24.49 -1.41 -7.47
C GLU A 51 -25.53 -1.93 -8.45
N LYS A 52 -26.58 -2.61 -7.97
CA LYS A 52 -27.64 -3.15 -8.84
C LYS A 52 -28.43 -2.03 -9.52
N ALA A 53 -28.81 -1.01 -8.76
CA ALA A 53 -29.53 0.15 -9.31
C ALA A 53 -28.67 0.92 -10.33
N ARG A 54 -27.35 1.03 -10.05
CA ARG A 54 -26.39 1.67 -10.96
C ARG A 54 -26.23 0.88 -12.24
N ALA A 55 -26.10 -0.45 -12.17
CA ALA A 55 -25.96 -1.31 -13.34
C ALA A 55 -27.17 -1.16 -14.28
N ALA A 56 -28.39 -1.22 -13.74
CA ALA A 56 -29.61 -1.04 -14.53
C ALA A 56 -29.67 0.34 -15.22
N ARG A 57 -29.31 1.40 -14.50
CA ARG A 57 -29.26 2.76 -15.06
C ARG A 57 -28.23 2.92 -16.17
N VAL A 58 -27.07 2.28 -16.04
CA VAL A 58 -26.02 2.32 -17.06
C VAL A 58 -26.48 1.62 -18.34
N GLU A 59 -27.11 0.45 -18.24
CA GLU A 59 -27.63 -0.27 -19.40
C GLU A 59 -28.72 0.53 -20.14
N GLU A 60 -29.60 1.21 -19.41
CA GLU A 60 -30.60 2.09 -20.02
C GLU A 60 -29.95 3.24 -20.81
N ILE A 61 -28.95 3.92 -20.21
CA ILE A 61 -28.24 5.01 -20.89
C ILE A 61 -27.52 4.50 -22.14
N LYS A 62 -26.87 3.33 -22.07
CA LYS A 62 -26.21 2.73 -23.24
C LYS A 62 -27.18 2.53 -24.40
N ARG A 63 -28.36 1.97 -24.14
CA ARG A 63 -29.39 1.77 -25.16
C ARG A 63 -29.83 3.09 -25.79
N GLN A 64 -30.05 4.13 -24.98
CA GLN A 64 -30.42 5.47 -25.48
C GLN A 64 -29.31 6.09 -26.33
N VAL A 65 -28.04 5.87 -25.98
CA VAL A 65 -26.88 6.35 -26.75
C VAL A 65 -26.77 5.59 -28.08
N GLU A 66 -26.90 4.27 -28.07
CA GLU A 66 -26.89 3.43 -29.28
C GLU A 66 -28.04 3.76 -30.24
N ALA A 67 -29.23 4.05 -29.70
CA ALA A 67 -30.38 4.52 -30.48
C ALA A 67 -30.24 5.97 -30.99
N GLY A 68 -29.25 6.73 -30.52
CA GLY A 68 -29.10 8.15 -30.83
C GLY A 68 -30.14 9.07 -30.17
N GLU A 69 -30.89 8.56 -29.20
CA GLU A 69 -31.95 9.28 -28.48
C GLU A 69 -31.44 10.00 -27.22
N TYR A 70 -30.21 9.72 -26.80
CA TYR A 70 -29.62 10.33 -25.62
C TYR A 70 -29.44 11.85 -25.78
N LYS A 71 -30.13 12.62 -24.95
CA LYS A 71 -30.04 14.08 -24.92
C LYS A 71 -29.40 14.55 -23.62
N VAL A 72 -28.30 15.30 -23.75
CA VAL A 72 -27.64 15.93 -22.61
C VAL A 72 -28.55 17.02 -22.05
N ASN A 73 -28.91 16.91 -20.78
CA ASN A 73 -29.70 17.93 -20.07
C ASN A 73 -28.77 18.80 -19.21
N ALA A 74 -28.38 19.96 -19.74
CA ALA A 74 -27.47 20.87 -19.06
C ALA A 74 -28.01 21.41 -17.73
N GLN A 75 -29.32 21.64 -17.63
CA GLN A 75 -29.96 22.10 -16.38
C GLN A 75 -29.81 21.04 -15.29
N LYS A 76 -30.16 19.79 -15.60
CA LYS A 76 -30.04 18.67 -14.66
C LYS A 76 -28.59 18.39 -14.27
N THR A 77 -27.66 18.58 -15.21
CA THR A 77 -26.23 18.51 -14.92
C THR A 77 -25.82 19.59 -13.90
N ALA A 78 -26.23 20.85 -14.10
CA ALA A 78 -25.94 21.93 -13.17
C ALA A 78 -26.58 21.72 -11.79
N GLU A 79 -27.81 21.22 -11.73
CA GLU A 79 -28.47 20.83 -10.47
C GLU A 79 -27.66 19.79 -9.71
N HIS A 80 -27.15 18.74 -10.38
CA HIS A 80 -26.30 17.73 -9.74
C HIS A 80 -24.96 18.30 -9.25
N PHE A 81 -24.33 19.20 -10.00
CA PHE A 81 -23.15 19.93 -9.54
C PHE A 81 -23.45 20.84 -8.34
N TYR A 82 -24.62 21.45 -8.28
CA TYR A 82 -24.99 22.27 -7.15
C TYR A 82 -25.25 21.42 -5.90
N ASP A 83 -26.05 20.36 -6.02
CA ASP A 83 -26.46 19.50 -4.92
C ASP A 83 -25.29 18.78 -4.26
N TYR A 84 -24.31 18.33 -5.05
CA TYR A 84 -23.16 17.62 -4.52
C TYR A 84 -22.22 18.55 -3.74
N TRP A 85 -22.02 19.79 -4.18
CA TRP A 85 -21.02 20.71 -3.59
C TRP A 85 -21.60 21.68 -2.56
N LYS A 86 -22.90 21.94 -2.57
CA LYS A 86 -23.54 22.82 -1.58
C LYS A 86 -23.61 22.20 -0.17
N LYS A 87 -23.50 20.88 -0.08
CA LYS A 87 -23.73 20.13 1.15
C LYS A 87 -22.66 20.37 2.20
#